data_AF-X8JAA3-F1
#
_entry.id   AF-X8JAA3-F1
#
_cell.length_a   1.000
_cell.length_b   1.000
_cell.length_c   1.000
_cell.angle_alpha   90.00
_cell.angle_beta   90.00
_cell.angle_gamma   90.00
#
_symmetry.space_group_name_H-M   'P 1'
#
loop_
_entity.id
_entity.type
_entity.pdbx_description
1 polymer ?
#
loop_
_entity_poly.entity_id
_entity_poly.type
_entity_poly.pdbx_seq_one_letter_code
_entity_poly.pdbx_strand_id
1 'polypeptide(L)'
;MFSPHRISRILSTLPLNPRTMSTQAQTLFFKSPQFAVVGASKDQSKYGTKILKWYLDRQIKVTPVHPKEPELEGVKTVTKLAELESPSTTSVSIVTPPKVTLAVLKEGKELGVPAFWIQPGAEDDEVRKYVTEAGLTEKVVLGGPCVLVSGDGIRKSLL
;
A
#
# COMPACT_ATOMS: atom_id res chain seq x y z
N MET A 1 67.93 8.18 4.64
CA MET A 1 67.44 6.81 4.33
C MET A 1 66.04 6.70 4.93
N PHE A 2 65.09 6.12 4.18
CA PHE A 2 63.67 5.79 4.49
C PHE A 2 62.63 6.40 3.52
N SER A 3 61.68 5.54 3.15
CA SER A 3 61.06 5.35 1.83
C SER A 3 59.76 6.15 1.60
N PRO A 4 59.37 6.45 0.34
CA PRO A 4 58.01 6.85 -0.01
C PRO A 4 57.11 5.62 -0.27
N HIS A 5 55.79 5.88 -0.39
CA HIS A 5 54.68 5.04 -0.90
C HIS A 5 53.65 4.56 0.14
N ARG A 6 52.49 5.23 0.21
CA ARG A 6 51.29 4.86 -0.57
C ARG A 6 50.13 5.81 -0.27
N ILE A 7 49.57 6.33 -1.36
CA ILE A 7 48.32 7.07 -1.41
C ILE A 7 47.18 6.12 -1.02
N SER A 8 46.33 6.52 -0.06
CA SER A 8 45.01 5.92 0.11
C SER A 8 43.93 7.00 0.11
N ARG A 9 42.90 6.71 -0.68
CA ARG A 9 41.76 7.53 -1.09
C ARG A 9 40.95 8.13 0.06
N ILE A 10 40.61 9.41 -0.13
CA ILE A 10 39.25 9.99 -0.11
C ILE A 10 38.14 9.06 0.45
N LEU A 11 37.43 9.50 1.49
CA LEU A 11 35.99 9.82 1.46
C LEU A 11 35.45 10.09 2.88
N SER A 12 35.26 11.38 3.17
CA SER A 12 34.07 11.97 3.82
C SER A 12 33.15 11.00 4.59
N THR A 13 33.33 10.91 5.90
CA THR A 13 32.30 10.43 6.82
C THR A 13 31.28 11.54 7.05
N LEU A 14 30.35 11.70 6.11
CA LEU A 14 29.07 12.34 6.42
C LEU A 14 28.16 11.28 7.06
N PRO A 15 27.45 11.62 8.15
CA PRO A 15 26.57 10.67 8.83
C PRO A 15 25.43 10.26 7.89
N LEU A 16 25.19 8.95 7.79
CA LEU A 16 23.98 8.38 7.18
C LEU A 16 22.78 8.91 7.96
N ASN A 17 22.01 9.81 7.35
CA ASN A 17 20.71 10.21 7.87
C ASN A 17 19.69 9.16 7.42
N PRO A 18 19.12 8.31 8.31
CA PRO A 18 18.16 7.30 7.91
C PRO A 18 16.80 7.96 7.69
N ARG A 19 16.65 8.73 6.60
CA ARG A 19 15.34 8.84 5.98
C ARG A 19 15.05 7.46 5.43
N THR A 20 14.21 6.68 6.11
CA THR A 20 13.74 5.37 5.63
C THR A 20 13.24 5.53 4.20
N MET A 21 14.01 5.06 3.22
CA MET A 21 13.60 5.09 1.82
C MET A 21 12.41 4.14 1.63
N SER A 22 11.38 4.60 0.93
CA SER A 22 10.24 3.77 0.57
C SER A 22 10.64 2.67 -0.41
N THR A 23 10.01 1.51 -0.31
CA THR A 23 10.19 0.43 -1.29
C THR A 23 9.60 0.83 -2.66
N GLN A 24 9.92 0.07 -3.70
CA GLN A 24 9.32 0.26 -5.03
C GLN A 24 7.79 0.14 -4.98
N ALA A 25 7.27 -0.91 -4.32
CA ALA A 25 5.82 -1.10 -4.16
C ALA A 25 5.15 0.04 -3.38
N GLN A 26 5.76 0.54 -2.30
CA GLN A 26 5.24 1.69 -1.54
C GLN A 26 5.20 2.96 -2.38
N THR A 27 6.26 3.18 -3.18
CA THR A 27 6.35 4.30 -4.11
C THR A 27 5.29 4.20 -5.19
N LEU A 28 5.11 3.02 -5.81
CA LEU A 28 4.11 2.78 -6.85
C LEU A 28 2.69 2.97 -6.30
N PHE A 29 2.43 2.48 -5.09
CA PHE A 29 1.14 2.62 -4.42
C PHE A 29 0.71 4.08 -4.30
N PHE A 30 1.59 4.94 -3.77
CA PHE A 30 1.25 6.35 -3.58
C PHE A 30 1.35 7.23 -4.83
N LYS A 31 1.84 6.71 -5.97
CA LYS A 31 1.75 7.40 -7.27
C LYS A 31 0.34 7.45 -7.85
N SER A 32 -0.59 6.64 -7.34
CA SER A 32 -1.97 6.64 -7.82
C SER A 32 -2.71 7.92 -7.38
N PRO A 33 -3.53 8.54 -8.25
CA PRO A 33 -4.30 9.73 -7.90
C PRO A 33 -5.47 9.43 -6.96
N GLN A 34 -5.90 8.18 -6.89
CA GLN A 34 -7.03 7.75 -6.06
C GLN A 34 -6.80 6.36 -5.47
N PHE A 35 -7.54 6.08 -4.41
CA PHE A 35 -7.36 4.87 -3.62
C PHE A 35 -8.69 4.17 -3.36
N ALA A 36 -8.61 2.89 -3.02
CA ALA A 36 -9.75 2.15 -2.49
C ALA A 36 -9.38 1.44 -1.18
N VAL A 37 -10.37 1.22 -0.33
CA VAL A 37 -10.21 0.44 0.91
C VAL A 37 -11.16 -0.74 0.87
N VAL A 38 -10.60 -1.95 0.86
CA VAL A 38 -11.36 -3.19 1.04
C VAL A 38 -11.19 -3.65 2.48
N GLY A 39 -12.29 -3.83 3.19
CA GLY A 39 -12.31 -4.24 4.61
C GLY A 39 -12.72 -3.16 5.61
N ALA A 40 -13.10 -1.96 5.14
CA ALA A 40 -13.81 -0.99 5.98
C ALA A 40 -15.23 -1.49 6.33
N SER A 41 -15.79 -1.06 7.46
CA SER A 41 -17.15 -1.43 7.88
C SER A 41 -17.77 -0.31 8.73
N LYS A 42 -19.02 -0.45 9.16
CA LYS A 42 -19.65 0.49 10.11
C LYS A 42 -18.97 0.53 11.49
N ASP A 43 -18.23 -0.52 11.83
CA ASP A 43 -17.50 -0.58 13.09
C ASP A 43 -16.21 0.25 12.98
N GLN A 44 -16.23 1.42 13.63
CA GLN A 44 -15.11 2.36 13.65
C GLN A 44 -13.91 1.88 14.49
N SER A 45 -14.09 0.86 15.33
CA SER A 45 -12.99 0.27 16.10
C SER A 45 -12.04 -0.56 15.22
N LYS A 46 -12.53 -1.06 14.08
CA LYS A 46 -11.79 -1.94 13.16
C LYS A 46 -10.78 -1.18 12.31
N TYR A 47 -9.67 -1.85 12.00
CA TYR A 47 -8.56 -1.26 11.24
C TYR A 47 -8.95 -0.80 9.83
N GLY A 48 -9.80 -1.54 9.11
CA GLY A 48 -10.25 -1.12 7.79
C GLY A 48 -10.96 0.25 7.81
N THR A 49 -11.79 0.49 8.82
CA THR A 49 -12.48 1.77 9.01
C THR A 49 -11.50 2.87 9.44
N LYS A 50 -10.56 2.57 10.34
CA LYS A 50 -9.48 3.51 10.71
C LYS A 50 -8.64 3.92 9.50
N ILE A 51 -8.37 2.97 8.58
CA ILE A 51 -7.64 3.25 7.33
C ILE A 51 -8.47 4.10 6.39
N LEU A 52 -9.77 3.83 6.24
CA LEU A 52 -10.66 4.71 5.47
C LEU A 52 -10.60 6.15 5.99
N LYS A 53 -10.76 6.34 7.31
CA LYS A 53 -10.66 7.66 7.95
C LYS A 53 -9.28 8.29 7.73
N TRP A 54 -8.20 7.52 7.79
CA TRP A 54 -6.84 8.02 7.53
C TRP A 54 -6.73 8.70 6.16
N TYR A 55 -7.33 8.12 5.11
CA TYR A 55 -7.38 8.76 3.79
C TYR A 55 -8.24 10.03 3.79
N LEU A 56 -9.42 9.98 4.41
CA LEU A 56 -10.38 11.10 4.45
C LEU A 56 -9.83 12.31 5.21
N ASP A 57 -9.22 12.10 6.38
CA ASP A 57 -8.61 13.15 7.21
C ASP A 57 -7.48 13.89 6.46
N ARG A 58 -6.91 13.24 5.44
CA ARG A 58 -5.84 13.77 4.58
C ARG A 58 -6.35 14.31 3.25
N GLN A 59 -7.67 14.36 3.07
CA GLN A 59 -8.34 14.80 1.85
C GLN A 59 -7.86 14.05 0.60
N ILE A 60 -7.55 12.75 0.76
CA ILE A 60 -7.14 11.87 -0.33
C ILE A 60 -8.40 11.21 -0.91
N LYS A 61 -8.56 11.22 -2.24
CA LYS A 61 -9.67 10.54 -2.92
C LYS A 61 -9.63 9.06 -2.62
N VAL A 62 -10.68 8.55 -1.95
CA VAL A 62 -10.79 7.15 -1.53
C VAL A 62 -12.21 6.63 -1.72
N THR A 63 -12.35 5.40 -2.24
CA THR A 63 -13.63 4.71 -2.36
C THR A 63 -13.64 3.43 -1.51
N PRO A 64 -14.54 3.28 -0.54
CA PRO A 64 -14.70 2.02 0.17
C PRO A 64 -15.34 0.96 -0.72
N VAL A 65 -14.82 -0.27 -0.65
CA VAL A 65 -15.37 -1.44 -1.35
C VAL A 65 -16.01 -2.36 -0.32
N HIS A 66 -17.35 -2.48 -0.36
CA HIS A 66 -18.13 -3.22 0.62
C HIS A 66 -19.31 -3.95 -0.03
N PRO A 67 -19.54 -5.24 0.28
CA PRO A 67 -20.56 -6.04 -0.42
C PRO A 67 -22.02 -5.68 -0.08
N LYS A 68 -22.26 -4.93 1.00
CA LYS A 68 -23.61 -4.77 1.57
C LYS A 68 -23.99 -3.35 2.00
N GLU A 69 -23.00 -2.57 2.40
CA GLU A 69 -23.27 -1.27 3.00
C GLU A 69 -23.13 -0.27 1.87
N PRO A 70 -24.11 0.60 1.61
CA PRO A 70 -24.07 1.54 0.48
C PRO A 70 -23.20 2.78 0.74
N GLU A 71 -22.87 3.03 2.02
CA GLU A 71 -22.11 4.18 2.45
C GLU A 71 -21.31 3.83 3.72
N LEU A 72 -20.06 4.31 3.81
CA LEU A 72 -19.21 4.21 4.99
C LEU A 72 -18.49 5.54 5.21
N GLU A 73 -18.50 6.05 6.44
CA GLU A 73 -17.89 7.34 6.80
C GLU A 73 -18.29 8.50 5.87
N GLY A 74 -19.56 8.52 5.41
CA GLY A 74 -20.08 9.55 4.50
C GLY A 74 -19.66 9.39 3.03
N VAL A 75 -19.00 8.28 2.67
CA VAL A 75 -18.54 7.99 1.31
C VAL A 75 -19.32 6.83 0.72
N LYS A 76 -19.86 7.01 -0.48
CA LYS A 76 -20.53 5.94 -1.23
C LYS A 76 -19.58 4.78 -1.47
N THR A 77 -20.06 3.57 -1.23
CA THR A 77 -19.32 2.34 -1.49
C THR A 77 -19.58 1.81 -2.89
N VAL A 78 -18.66 1.00 -3.38
CA VAL A 78 -18.92 0.06 -4.48
C VAL A 78 -18.86 -1.38 -3.95
N THR A 79 -19.45 -2.34 -4.65
CA THR A 79 -19.52 -3.73 -4.15
C THR A 79 -18.30 -4.57 -4.52
N LYS A 80 -17.57 -4.17 -5.56
CA LYS A 80 -16.40 -4.86 -6.11
C LYS A 80 -15.46 -3.89 -6.81
N LEU A 81 -14.22 -4.30 -7.11
CA LEU A 81 -13.24 -3.42 -7.74
C LEU A 81 -13.66 -2.99 -9.15
N ALA A 82 -14.37 -3.85 -9.89
CA ALA A 82 -14.85 -3.54 -11.24
C ALA A 82 -15.84 -2.37 -11.31
N GLU A 83 -16.41 -1.96 -10.17
CA GLU A 83 -17.35 -0.84 -10.06
C GLU A 83 -16.66 0.49 -9.70
N LEU A 84 -15.34 0.48 -9.45
CA LEU A 84 -14.58 1.70 -9.29
C LEU A 84 -14.61 2.52 -10.59
N GLU A 85 -14.62 3.85 -10.47
CA GLU A 85 -14.64 4.78 -11.61
C GLU A 85 -13.44 4.56 -12.56
N SER A 86 -12.27 4.23 -12.02
CA SER A 86 -11.06 3.96 -12.82
C SER A 86 -10.14 2.97 -12.10
N PRO A 87 -10.39 1.65 -12.17
CA PRO A 87 -9.59 0.65 -11.47
C PRO A 87 -8.09 0.74 -11.81
N SER A 88 -7.77 1.02 -13.09
CA SER A 88 -6.40 1.12 -13.60
C SER A 88 -5.57 2.30 -13.06
N THR A 89 -6.20 3.24 -12.36
CA THR A 89 -5.55 4.37 -11.68
C THR A 89 -5.84 4.40 -10.18
N THR A 90 -6.37 3.31 -9.62
CA THR A 90 -6.76 3.21 -8.20
C THR A 90 -5.90 2.22 -7.44
N SER A 91 -5.05 2.68 -6.52
CA SER A 91 -4.33 1.75 -5.63
C SER A 91 -5.19 1.27 -4.47
N VAL A 92 -5.03 0.02 -4.03
CA VAL A 92 -5.99 -0.63 -3.12
C VAL A 92 -5.35 -1.03 -1.79
N SER A 93 -5.84 -0.46 -0.69
CA SER A 93 -5.56 -0.94 0.67
C SER A 93 -6.47 -2.12 1.02
N ILE A 94 -5.89 -3.25 1.44
CA ILE A 94 -6.62 -4.49 1.76
C ILE A 94 -6.45 -4.83 3.24
N VAL A 95 -7.58 -5.01 3.93
CA VAL A 95 -7.67 -5.29 5.37
C VAL A 95 -8.70 -6.38 5.65
N THR A 96 -8.74 -7.39 4.78
CA THR A 96 -9.72 -8.49 4.83
C THR A 96 -9.04 -9.82 5.20
N PRO A 97 -9.80 -10.86 5.59
CA PRO A 97 -9.23 -12.19 5.79
C PRO A 97 -8.52 -12.70 4.51
N PRO A 98 -7.47 -13.53 4.64
CA PRO A 98 -6.61 -13.90 3.51
C PRO A 98 -7.33 -14.45 2.26
N LYS A 99 -8.36 -15.27 2.45
CA LYS A 99 -9.18 -15.79 1.34
C LYS A 99 -9.81 -14.66 0.50
N VAL A 100 -10.27 -13.59 1.16
CA VAL A 100 -10.84 -12.41 0.49
C VAL A 100 -9.72 -11.58 -0.13
N THR A 101 -8.59 -11.39 0.57
CA THR A 101 -7.41 -10.72 0.01
C THR A 101 -6.98 -11.37 -1.32
N LEU A 102 -6.89 -12.70 -1.38
CA LEU A 102 -6.53 -13.42 -2.59
C LEU A 102 -7.52 -13.16 -3.74
N ALA A 103 -8.81 -13.12 -3.46
CA ALA A 103 -9.84 -12.80 -4.46
C ALA A 103 -9.70 -11.36 -4.98
N VAL A 104 -9.45 -10.40 -4.08
CA VAL A 104 -9.23 -8.98 -4.42
C VAL A 104 -7.98 -8.80 -5.28
N LEU A 105 -6.89 -9.52 -4.98
CA LEU A 105 -5.67 -9.47 -5.79
C LEU A 105 -5.90 -10.02 -7.20
N LYS A 106 -6.65 -11.11 -7.34
CA LYS A 106 -6.99 -11.70 -8.64
C LYS A 106 -7.84 -10.74 -9.48
N GLU A 107 -8.93 -10.23 -8.91
CA GLU A 107 -9.80 -9.25 -9.58
C GLU A 107 -9.02 -7.99 -9.96
N GLY A 108 -8.25 -7.42 -9.03
CA GLY A 108 -7.51 -6.20 -9.30
C GLY A 108 -6.40 -6.39 -10.34
N LYS A 109 -5.76 -7.57 -10.41
CA LYS A 109 -4.80 -7.90 -11.48
C LYS A 109 -5.48 -7.88 -12.85
N GLU A 110 -6.66 -8.49 -12.97
CA GLU A 110 -7.45 -8.52 -14.21
C GLU A 110 -7.88 -7.12 -14.64
N LEU A 111 -8.24 -6.26 -13.68
CA LEU A 111 -8.66 -4.87 -13.91
C LEU A 111 -7.49 -3.89 -14.12
N GLY A 112 -6.25 -4.34 -14.01
CA GLY A 112 -5.07 -3.49 -14.17
C GLY A 112 -4.83 -2.53 -13.00
N VAL A 113 -5.28 -2.86 -11.79
CA VAL A 113 -4.98 -2.10 -10.57
C VAL A 113 -3.45 -1.90 -10.45
N PRO A 114 -2.98 -0.66 -10.27
CA PRO A 114 -1.55 -0.34 -10.33
C PRO A 114 -0.76 -0.97 -9.18
N ALA A 115 -1.30 -0.90 -7.96
CA ALA A 115 -0.65 -1.44 -6.77
C ALA A 115 -1.64 -1.74 -5.64
N PHE A 116 -1.22 -2.62 -4.74
CA PHE A 116 -1.96 -3.04 -3.56
C PHE A 116 -1.11 -2.85 -2.31
N TRP A 117 -1.77 -2.64 -1.18
CA TRP A 117 -1.15 -2.69 0.13
C TRP A 117 -1.92 -3.62 1.04
N ILE A 118 -1.34 -4.79 1.28
CA ILE A 118 -1.90 -5.79 2.18
C ILE A 118 -1.47 -5.41 3.59
N GLN A 119 -2.44 -5.00 4.40
CA GLN A 119 -2.16 -4.62 5.78
C GLN A 119 -1.81 -5.86 6.61
N PRO A 120 -1.05 -5.71 7.71
CA PRO A 120 -0.65 -6.83 8.54
C PRO A 120 -1.83 -7.69 8.99
N GLY A 121 -1.73 -9.00 8.76
CA GLY A 121 -2.75 -9.98 9.13
C GLY A 121 -3.82 -10.22 8.05
N ALA A 122 -3.75 -9.52 6.92
CA ALA A 122 -4.58 -9.77 5.74
C ALA A 122 -3.93 -10.75 4.75
N GLU A 123 -2.73 -11.25 5.05
CA GLU A 123 -2.00 -12.23 4.25
C GLU A 123 -1.80 -13.58 4.96
N ASP A 124 -1.68 -14.64 4.16
CA ASP A 124 -1.19 -15.97 4.53
C ASP A 124 -0.20 -16.48 3.46
N ASP A 125 0.21 -17.74 3.55
CA ASP A 125 1.15 -18.36 2.60
C ASP A 125 0.58 -18.43 1.18
N GLU A 126 -0.73 -18.63 1.02
CA GLU A 126 -1.38 -18.65 -0.30
C GLU A 126 -1.34 -17.27 -0.97
N VAL A 127 -1.60 -16.22 -0.20
CA VAL A 127 -1.49 -14.83 -0.66
C VAL A 127 -0.04 -14.52 -1.08
N ARG A 128 0.95 -14.87 -0.25
CA ARG A 128 2.38 -14.65 -0.56
C ARG A 128 2.82 -15.39 -1.81
N LYS A 129 2.41 -16.66 -1.94
CA LYS A 129 2.68 -17.48 -3.11
C LYS A 129 2.07 -16.86 -4.37
N TYR A 130 0.80 -16.47 -4.31
CA TYR A 130 0.13 -15.85 -5.45
C TYR A 130 0.80 -14.55 -5.88
N VAL A 131 1.16 -13.66 -4.95
CA VAL A 131 1.87 -12.41 -5.28
C VAL A 131 3.14 -12.67 -6.09
N THR A 132 3.89 -13.71 -5.71
CA THR A 132 5.12 -14.11 -6.41
C THR A 132 4.82 -14.71 -7.78
N GLU A 133 3.97 -15.74 -7.86
CA GLU A 133 3.65 -16.45 -9.11
C GLU A 133 2.93 -15.55 -10.13
N ALA A 134 2.18 -14.57 -9.65
CA ALA A 134 1.46 -13.62 -10.50
C ALA A 134 2.32 -12.45 -11.01
N GLY A 135 3.59 -12.35 -10.59
CA GLY A 135 4.50 -11.25 -10.97
C GLY A 135 4.12 -9.91 -10.33
N LEU A 136 3.57 -9.94 -9.11
CA LEU A 136 3.05 -8.75 -8.41
C LEU A 136 3.98 -8.22 -7.30
N THR A 137 5.16 -8.82 -7.09
CA THR A 137 6.10 -8.45 -6.01
C THR A 137 6.38 -6.94 -5.93
N GLU A 138 6.62 -6.30 -7.06
CA GLU A 138 6.91 -4.85 -7.12
C GLU A 138 5.65 -3.96 -7.07
N LYS A 139 4.47 -4.57 -7.08
CA LYS A 139 3.16 -3.90 -7.04
C LYS A 139 2.43 -4.07 -5.71
N VAL A 140 2.91 -4.93 -4.83
CA VAL A 140 2.23 -5.29 -3.59
C VAL A 140 3.11 -4.96 -2.39
N VAL A 141 2.65 -4.04 -1.55
CA VAL A 141 3.24 -3.84 -0.23
C VAL A 141 2.77 -4.99 0.68
N LEU A 142 3.74 -5.73 1.21
CA LEU A 142 3.58 -6.99 1.92
C LEU A 142 4.53 -7.01 3.12
N GLY A 143 4.18 -7.74 4.18
CA GLY A 143 5.16 -8.17 5.19
C GLY A 143 5.42 -7.19 6.33
N GLY A 144 4.39 -6.47 6.78
CA GLY A 144 4.44 -5.74 8.05
C GLY A 144 4.22 -4.22 8.00
N PRO A 145 4.57 -3.46 6.93
CA PRO A 145 4.27 -2.04 6.88
C PRO A 145 2.77 -1.78 6.99
N CYS A 146 2.38 -0.84 7.84
CA CYS A 146 0.99 -0.41 8.00
C CYS A 146 0.80 1.03 7.48
N VAL A 147 -0.26 1.28 6.71
CA VAL A 147 -0.53 2.62 6.18
C VAL A 147 -0.78 3.65 7.28
N LEU A 148 -1.39 3.23 8.40
CA LEU A 148 -1.63 4.10 9.56
C LEU A 148 -0.34 4.58 10.23
N VAL A 149 0.73 3.78 10.16
CA VAL A 149 2.01 4.04 10.84
C VAL A 149 2.99 4.72 9.90
N SER A 150 3.13 4.19 8.69
CA SER A 150 4.19 4.59 7.75
C SER A 150 3.69 5.46 6.60
N GLY A 151 2.38 5.52 6.36
CA GLY A 151 1.80 6.17 5.18
C GLY A 151 2.16 7.65 5.05
N ASP A 152 2.16 8.40 6.16
CA ASP A 152 2.53 9.82 6.14
C ASP A 152 4.00 10.04 5.85
N GLY A 153 4.89 9.26 6.48
CA GLY A 153 6.33 9.36 6.25
C GLY A 153 6.67 9.07 4.79
N ILE A 154 6.08 8.02 4.22
CA ILE A 154 6.27 7.65 2.81
C ILE A 154 5.73 8.74 1.90
N ARG A 155 4.48 9.19 2.07
CA ARG A 155 3.91 10.25 1.22
C ARG A 155 4.74 11.52 1.24
N LYS A 156 5.21 11.96 2.41
CA LYS A 156 6.08 13.14 2.54
C LYS A 156 7.42 12.97 1.84
N SER A 157 7.94 11.75 1.72
CA SER A 157 9.20 11.47 1.02
C SER A 157 9.08 11.48 -0.51
N LEU A 158 7.85 11.47 -1.04
CA LEU A 158 7.55 11.46 -2.47
C LEU A 158 7.16 12.83 -3.03
N LEU A 159 7.01 13.84 -2.16
CA LEU A 159 6.75 15.25 -2.48
C LEU A 159 8.06 16.03 -2.47
#